data_AF-A0A497RKQ6-F1
#
_entry.id   AF-A0A497RKQ6-F1
#
_cell.length_a   1.000
_cell.length_b   1.000
_cell.length_c   1.000
_cell.angle_alpha   90.00
_cell.angle_beta   90.00
_cell.angle_gamma   90.00
#
_symmetry.space_group_name_H-M   'P 1'
#
loop_
_entity.id
_entity.type
_entity.pdbx_description
1 polymer ?
#
loop_
_entity_poly.entity_id
_entity_poly.type
_entity_poly.pdbx_seq_one_letter_code
_entity_poly.pdbx_strand_id
1 'polypeptide(L)'
;MDFGDVVIRSSNRIVDYLRALPKVLEEQRDKFEEFVKILKGSKAIHIYGVGRSGAVALCFAIRLKHFEKVLGCKVWWVGDVVREKINEGDTLIAFSGSGETAEVLIVAERAKVAGA
;
A
#
# COMPACT_ATOMS: atom_id res chain seq x y z
N MET A 1 15.33 31.60 -14.52
CA MET A 1 15.24 30.45 -13.61
C MET A 1 16.11 29.37 -14.21
N ASP A 2 17.21 29.05 -13.53
CA ASP A 2 18.10 27.98 -13.97
C ASP A 2 17.58 26.61 -13.50
N PHE A 3 18.25 25.52 -13.88
CA PHE A 3 17.86 24.19 -13.44
C PHE A 3 18.07 23.98 -11.92
N GLY A 4 19.05 24.66 -11.32
CA GLY A 4 19.31 24.62 -9.88
C GLY A 4 18.15 25.19 -9.07
N ASP A 5 17.59 26.33 -9.49
CA ASP A 5 16.40 26.94 -8.92
C ASP A 5 15.21 25.97 -8.92
N VAL A 6 15.04 25.22 -10.02
CA VAL A 6 13.96 24.22 -10.15
C VAL A 6 14.16 23.06 -9.17
N VAL A 7 15.38 22.58 -9.01
CA VAL A 7 15.71 21.51 -8.05
C VAL A 7 15.48 21.98 -6.62
N ILE A 8 16.00 23.16 -6.24
CA ILE A 8 15.83 23.71 -4.90
C ILE A 8 14.34 23.92 -4.58
N ARG A 9 13.58 24.51 -5.52
CA ARG A 9 12.13 24.69 -5.36
C ARG A 9 11.40 23.37 -5.19
N SER A 10 11.74 22.35 -6.00
CA SER A 10 11.12 21.03 -5.90
C SER A 10 11.42 20.34 -4.57
N SER A 11 12.66 20.46 -4.09
CA SER A 11 13.08 19.92 -2.79
C SER A 11 12.32 20.56 -1.62
N ASN A 12 12.17 21.89 -1.64
CA ASN A 12 11.40 22.59 -0.60
C ASN A 12 9.92 22.15 -0.59
N ARG A 13 9.31 21.95 -1.76
CA ARG A 13 7.94 21.41 -1.85
C ARG A 13 7.81 20.05 -1.18
N ILE A 14 8.79 19.16 -1.35
CA ILE A 14 8.79 17.84 -0.68
C ILE A 14 8.82 18.02 0.85
N VAL A 15 9.68 18.91 1.36
CA VAL A 15 9.75 19.21 2.80
C VAL A 15 8.42 19.73 3.32
N ASP A 16 7.75 20.61 2.58
CA ASP A 16 6.44 21.15 2.99
C ASP A 16 5.36 20.07 3.05
N TYR A 17 5.33 19.14 2.09
CA TYR A 17 4.45 17.97 2.16
C TYR A 17 4.76 17.10 3.39
N LEU A 18 6.04 16.87 3.70
CA LEU A 18 6.44 16.06 4.85
C LEU A 18 6.11 16.75 6.19
N ARG A 19 6.20 18.09 6.27
CA ARG A 19 5.85 18.85 7.48
C ARG A 19 4.38 18.72 7.86
N ALA A 20 3.49 18.56 6.89
CA ALA A 20 2.06 18.36 7.15
C ALA A 20 1.74 16.93 7.65
N LEU A 21 2.63 15.96 7.41
CA LEU A 21 2.36 14.56 7.66
C LEU A 21 1.99 14.24 9.12
N PRO A 22 2.69 14.73 10.16
CA PRO A 22 2.33 14.42 11.54
C PRO A 22 0.88 14.79 11.89
N LYS A 23 0.43 15.97 11.44
CA LYS A 23 -0.95 16.42 11.65
C LYS A 23 -1.96 15.53 10.92
N VAL A 24 -1.67 15.16 9.67
CA VAL A 24 -2.53 14.23 8.91
C VAL A 24 -2.61 12.87 9.59
N LEU A 25 -1.51 12.36 10.14
CA LEU A 25 -1.49 11.09 10.86
C LEU A 25 -2.27 11.18 12.18
N GLU A 26 -2.17 12.30 12.90
CA GLU A 26 -2.93 12.55 14.13
C GLU A 26 -4.44 12.58 13.86
N GLU A 27 -4.87 13.30 12.82
CA GLU A 27 -6.28 13.39 12.41
C GLU A 27 -6.83 12.04 11.91
N GLN A 28 -5.97 11.11 11.48
CA GLN A 28 -6.35 9.79 10.99
C GLN A 28 -6.02 8.65 11.96
N ARG A 29 -5.71 8.95 13.23
CA ARG A 29 -5.30 7.97 14.24
C ARG A 29 -6.22 6.75 14.30
N ASP A 30 -7.53 6.96 14.33
CA ASP A 30 -8.49 5.86 14.44
C ASP A 30 -8.54 4.99 13.17
N LYS A 31 -8.31 5.58 11.99
CA LYS A 31 -8.20 4.83 10.73
C LYS A 31 -6.95 3.96 10.69
N PHE A 32 -5.85 4.40 11.31
CA PHE A 32 -4.67 3.56 11.44
C PHE A 32 -4.92 2.36 12.35
N GLU A 33 -5.63 2.54 13.46
CA GLU A 33 -5.98 1.43 14.34
C GLU A 33 -6.93 0.44 13.64
N GLU A 34 -7.91 0.94 12.89
CA GLU A 34 -8.79 0.12 12.06
C GLU A 34 -8.00 -0.66 10.99
N PHE A 35 -7.09 0.02 10.29
CA PHE A 35 -6.23 -0.61 9.30
C PHE A 35 -5.41 -1.74 9.91
N VAL A 36 -4.74 -1.52 11.04
CA VAL A 36 -3.97 -2.56 11.75
C VAL A 36 -4.86 -3.71 12.21
N LYS A 37 -6.10 -3.43 12.64
CA LYS A 37 -7.07 -4.46 13.01
C LYS A 37 -7.44 -5.34 11.81
N ILE A 38 -7.66 -4.76 10.64
CA ILE A 38 -7.91 -5.49 9.39
C ILE A 38 -6.73 -6.42 9.09
N LEU A 39 -5.50 -5.90 9.13
CA LEU A 39 -4.31 -6.69 8.82
C LEU A 39 -4.13 -7.89 9.77
N LYS A 40 -4.36 -7.70 11.07
CA LYS A 40 -4.29 -8.78 12.08
C LYS A 40 -5.44 -9.78 11.98
N GLY A 41 -6.57 -9.39 11.42
CA GLY A 41 -7.72 -10.27 11.19
C GLY A 41 -7.67 -11.03 9.85
N SER A 42 -6.71 -10.70 8.98
CA SER A 42 -6.59 -11.29 7.65
C SER A 42 -5.99 -12.70 7.70
N LYS A 43 -6.50 -13.62 6.89
CA LYS A 43 -5.86 -14.94 6.69
C LYS A 43 -4.55 -14.84 5.90
N ALA A 44 -4.52 -13.97 4.90
CA ALA A 44 -3.32 -13.51 4.20
C ALA A 44 -3.52 -12.08 3.69
N ILE A 45 -2.41 -11.38 3.48
CA ILE A 45 -2.38 -10.01 2.95
C ILE A 45 -1.74 -10.03 1.57
N HIS A 46 -2.44 -9.49 0.59
CA HIS A 46 -1.98 -9.35 -0.78
C HIS A 46 -1.80 -7.88 -1.10
N ILE A 47 -0.66 -7.51 -1.68
CA ILE A 47 -0.33 -6.12 -2.01
C ILE A 47 -0.14 -5.99 -3.51
N TYR A 48 -0.70 -4.94 -4.10
CA TYR A 48 -0.58 -4.69 -5.54
C TYR A 48 -0.53 -3.20 -5.89
N GLY A 49 0.11 -2.89 -7.02
CA GLY A 49 0.18 -1.57 -7.62
C GLY A 49 0.95 -1.62 -8.94
N VAL A 50 0.83 -0.58 -9.76
CA VAL A 50 1.49 -0.50 -11.08
C VAL A 50 2.42 0.71 -11.15
N GLY A 51 3.50 0.59 -11.94
CA GLY A 51 4.46 1.68 -12.18
C GLY A 51 5.15 2.14 -10.90
N ARG A 52 5.22 3.45 -10.67
CA ARG A 52 5.83 4.04 -9.46
C ARG A 52 5.09 3.65 -8.19
N SER A 53 3.77 3.58 -8.23
CA SER A 53 2.95 3.08 -7.12
C SER A 53 3.24 1.60 -6.85
N GLY A 54 3.46 0.81 -7.91
CA GLY A 54 3.90 -0.59 -7.79
C GLY A 54 5.26 -0.74 -7.12
N ALA A 55 6.24 0.13 -7.43
CA ALA A 55 7.55 0.11 -6.76
C ALA A 55 7.43 0.40 -5.25
N VAL A 56 6.60 1.37 -4.86
CA VAL A 56 6.33 1.67 -3.44
C VAL A 56 5.56 0.52 -2.78
N ALA A 57 4.56 -0.05 -3.46
CA ALA A 57 3.78 -1.18 -2.97
C ALA A 57 4.64 -2.43 -2.76
N LEU A 58 5.58 -2.71 -3.66
CA LEU A 58 6.55 -3.80 -3.52
C LEU A 58 7.49 -3.57 -2.33
N CYS A 59 8.00 -2.35 -2.15
CA CYS A 59 8.81 -2.00 -0.98
C CYS A 59 8.02 -2.23 0.32
N PHE A 60 6.75 -1.81 0.34
CA PHE A 60 5.84 -2.04 1.45
C PHE A 60 5.60 -3.54 1.69
N ALA A 61 5.36 -4.33 0.64
CA ALA A 61 5.18 -5.78 0.76
C ALA A 61 6.40 -6.49 1.34
N ILE A 62 7.60 -6.14 0.87
CA ILE A 62 8.85 -6.69 1.39
C ILE A 62 9.01 -6.34 2.88
N ARG A 63 8.74 -5.09 3.27
CA ARG A 63 8.84 -4.70 4.69
C ARG A 63 7.77 -5.36 5.54
N LEU A 64 6.52 -5.40 5.08
CA LEU A 64 5.41 -5.99 5.83
C LEU A 64 5.59 -7.50 6.01
N LYS A 65 6.22 -8.18 5.06
CA LYS A 65 6.58 -9.61 5.17
C LYS A 65 7.49 -9.90 6.36
N HIS A 66 8.32 -8.95 6.79
CA HIS A 66 9.13 -9.13 8.01
C HIS A 66 8.27 -9.12 9.30
N PHE A 67 7.03 -8.65 9.22
CA PHE A 67 6.08 -8.61 10.33
C PHE A 67 5.08 -9.76 10.33
N GLU A 68 5.20 -10.78 9.45
CA GLU A 68 4.28 -11.94 9.42
C GLU A 68 4.10 -12.59 10.80
N LYS A 69 5.17 -12.66 11.62
CA LYS A 69 5.09 -13.21 12.97
C LYS A 69 4.19 -12.40 13.91
N VAL A 70 4.17 -11.08 13.75
CA VAL A 70 3.35 -10.16 14.55
C VAL A 70 1.91 -10.11 14.02
N LEU A 71 1.74 -10.24 12.70
CA LEU A 71 0.44 -10.21 12.04
C LEU A 71 -0.29 -11.56 12.14
N GLY A 72 0.45 -12.67 12.26
CA GLY A 72 -0.11 -14.02 12.30
C GLY A 72 -0.53 -14.57 10.93
N CYS A 73 -0.23 -13.88 9.84
CA CYS A 73 -0.64 -14.22 8.48
C CYS A 73 0.50 -14.00 7.47
N LYS A 74 0.34 -14.56 6.27
CA LYS A 74 1.31 -14.42 5.17
C LYS A 74 1.11 -13.13 4.38
N VAL A 75 2.21 -12.57 3.87
CA VAL A 75 2.20 -11.38 3.01
C VAL A 75 2.71 -11.73 1.61
N TRP A 76 1.91 -11.39 0.61
CA TRP A 76 2.14 -11.68 -0.79
C TRP A 76 2.20 -10.41 -1.63
N TRP A 77 3.12 -10.39 -2.58
CA TRP A 77 3.10 -9.45 -3.70
C TRP A 77 2.34 -10.08 -4.86
N VAL A 78 1.29 -9.42 -5.36
CA VAL A 78 0.47 -9.97 -6.45
C VAL A 78 1.26 -10.11 -7.76
N GLY A 79 2.38 -9.43 -7.93
CA GLY A 79 3.25 -9.64 -9.09
C GLY A 79 4.27 -10.78 -8.94
N ASP A 80 4.33 -11.48 -7.80
CA ASP A 80 5.33 -12.52 -7.54
C ASP A 80 4.93 -13.88 -8.12
N VAL A 81 5.91 -14.70 -8.52
CA VAL A 81 5.69 -16.00 -9.17
C VAL A 81 5.23 -17.06 -8.18
N VAL A 82 5.74 -17.02 -6.95
CA VAL A 82 5.48 -18.04 -5.90
C VAL A 82 4.38 -17.63 -4.92
N ARG A 83 3.47 -16.73 -5.35
CA ARG A 83 2.36 -16.25 -4.51
C ARG A 83 1.22 -17.26 -4.44
N GLU A 84 0.52 -17.25 -3.32
CA GLU A 84 -0.77 -17.92 -3.20
C GLU A 84 -1.91 -17.11 -3.86
N LYS A 85 -3.01 -17.79 -4.17
CA LYS A 85 -4.24 -17.12 -4.66
C LYS A 85 -4.89 -16.32 -3.53
N ILE A 86 -5.62 -15.26 -3.89
CA ILE A 86 -6.49 -14.53 -2.96
C ILE A 86 -7.70 -15.42 -2.67
N ASN A 87 -7.99 -15.65 -1.39
CA ASN A 87 -9.12 -16.46 -0.91
C ASN A 87 -10.00 -15.69 0.07
N GLU A 88 -11.13 -16.30 0.44
CA GLU A 88 -12.08 -15.74 1.38
C GLU A 88 -11.46 -15.45 2.76
N GLY A 89 -11.59 -14.21 3.21
CA GLY A 89 -11.01 -13.70 4.46
C GLY A 89 -9.54 -13.28 4.36
N ASP A 90 -8.97 -13.24 3.15
CA ASP A 90 -7.73 -12.50 2.89
C ASP A 90 -8.00 -10.98 2.84
N THR A 91 -6.96 -10.17 2.68
CA THR A 91 -7.09 -8.73 2.45
C THR A 91 -6.21 -8.29 1.30
N LEU A 92 -6.75 -7.44 0.42
CA LEU A 92 -6.00 -6.77 -0.64
C LEU A 92 -5.67 -5.32 -0.24
N ILE A 93 -4.40 -4.93 -0.35
CA ILE A 93 -3.95 -3.54 -0.24
C ILE A 93 -3.51 -3.07 -1.63
N ALA A 94 -4.31 -2.18 -2.21
CA ALA A 94 -4.11 -1.65 -3.55
C ALA A 94 -3.50 -0.24 -3.51
N PHE A 95 -2.41 -0.04 -4.26
CA PHE A 95 -1.75 1.25 -4.41
C PHE A 95 -2.13 1.87 -5.77
N SER A 96 -2.97 2.91 -5.73
CA SER A 96 -3.37 3.68 -6.91
C SER A 96 -3.54 5.15 -6.52
N GLY A 97 -2.83 6.06 -7.22
CA GLY A 97 -2.93 7.49 -6.96
C GLY A 97 -4.23 8.11 -7.47
N SER A 98 -4.71 7.66 -8.63
CA SER A 98 -5.98 8.13 -9.23
C SER A 98 -7.21 7.35 -8.76
N GLY A 99 -7.02 6.13 -8.25
CA GLY A 99 -8.13 5.20 -8.01
C GLY A 99 -8.67 4.50 -9.27
N GLU A 100 -8.15 4.85 -10.46
CA GLU A 100 -8.72 4.45 -11.75
C GLU A 100 -7.81 3.50 -12.56
N THR A 101 -6.64 3.15 -12.02
CA THR A 101 -5.66 2.28 -12.70
C THR A 101 -6.29 0.92 -13.02
N ALA A 102 -6.48 0.62 -14.30
CA ALA A 102 -7.27 -0.52 -14.77
C ALA A 102 -6.80 -1.87 -14.21
N GLU A 103 -5.49 -2.11 -14.20
CA GLU A 103 -4.91 -3.35 -13.67
C GLU A 103 -5.16 -3.50 -12.17
N VAL A 104 -5.12 -2.39 -11.43
CA VAL A 104 -5.41 -2.38 -9.99
C VAL A 104 -6.89 -2.66 -9.75
N LEU A 105 -7.79 -2.08 -10.55
CA LEU A 105 -9.23 -2.35 -10.49
C LEU A 105 -9.55 -3.82 -10.78
N ILE A 106 -8.92 -4.42 -11.78
CA ILE A 106 -9.10 -5.84 -12.10
C ILE A 106 -8.68 -6.74 -10.92
N VAL A 107 -7.57 -6.43 -10.25
CA VAL A 107 -7.15 -7.20 -9.06
C VAL A 107 -8.11 -6.99 -7.89
N ALA A 108 -8.59 -5.76 -7.68
CA ALA A 108 -9.56 -5.44 -6.64
C ALA A 108 -10.90 -6.15 -6.86
N GLU A 109 -11.40 -6.19 -8.09
CA GLU A 109 -12.62 -6.92 -8.44
C GLU A 109 -12.47 -8.42 -8.19
N ARG A 110 -11.34 -9.01 -8.59
CA ARG A 110 -11.05 -10.43 -8.33
C ARG A 110 -10.96 -10.74 -6.84
N ALA A 111 -10.33 -9.87 -6.05
CA ALA A 111 -10.26 -10.03 -4.61
C ALA A 111 -11.66 -10.01 -3.98
N LYS A 112 -12.51 -9.05 -4.39
CA LYS A 112 -13.90 -8.97 -3.95
C LYS A 112 -14.71 -10.21 -4.29
N VAL A 113 -14.57 -10.74 -5.52
CA VAL A 113 -15.22 -11.98 -5.95
C VAL A 113 -14.75 -13.18 -5.13
N ALA A 114 -13.48 -13.20 -4.72
CA ALA A 114 -12.93 -14.25 -3.87
C ALA A 114 -13.35 -14.16 -2.38
N GLY A 115 -14.02 -13.07 -1.97
CA GLY A 115 -14.43 -12.84 -0.58
C GLY A 115 -13.32 -12.28 0.31
N ALA A 116 -12.34 -11.59 -0.27
CA ALA A 116 -11.38 -10.76 0.46
C ALA A 116 -11.95 -9.37 0.80
#